data_AF-A0A2N6TP63-F1
#
_entry.id   AF-A0A2N6TP63-F1
#
_cell.length_a   1.000
_cell.length_b   1.000
_cell.length_c   1.000
_cell.angle_alpha   90.00
_cell.angle_beta   90.00
_cell.angle_gamma   90.00
#
_symmetry.space_group_name_H-M   'P 1'
#
loop_
_entity.id
_entity.type
_entity.pdbx_description
1 polymer ?
#
loop_
_entity_poly.entity_id
_entity_poly.type
_entity_poly.pdbx_seq_one_letter_code
_entity_poly.pdbx_strand_id
1 'polypeptide(L)'
;MTELEIKIIKFLLSSAVYSENAIMKNLGIDKNVLDKSLKILEDNGYLESYEEFIKREKLNEESDCCKTKKGKACSNCSSSSCNSCPSGLSCCDNNIFSDITDFSKIKVITMKAVDKFS
;
A
#
# COMPACT_ATOMS: atom_id res chain seq x y z
N MET A 1 -3.16 21.75 -8.17
CA MET A 1 -2.26 21.44 -7.04
C MET A 1 -1.95 22.74 -6.31
N THR A 2 -2.17 22.77 -5.00
CA THR A 2 -2.03 23.93 -4.10
C THR A 2 -0.88 23.73 -3.12
N GLU A 3 -0.57 24.75 -2.31
CA GLU A 3 0.45 24.65 -1.26
C GLU A 3 0.15 23.56 -0.23
N LEU A 4 -1.13 23.27 0.03
CA LEU A 4 -1.53 22.23 0.96
C LEU A 4 -1.11 20.85 0.46
N GLU A 5 -1.35 20.55 -0.82
CA GLU A 5 -0.93 19.29 -1.44
C GLU A 5 0.60 19.11 -1.39
N ILE A 6 1.37 20.20 -1.59
CA ILE A 6 2.83 20.17 -1.48
C ILE A 6 3.25 19.86 -0.04
N LYS A 7 2.61 20.47 0.96
CA LYS A 7 2.86 20.18 2.39
C LYS A 7 2.54 18.73 2.74
N ILE A 8 1.43 18.20 2.21
CA ILE A 8 1.07 16.78 2.39
C ILE A 8 2.16 15.88 1.79
N ILE A 9 2.61 16.12 0.56
CA ILE A 9 3.68 15.31 -0.05
C ILE A 9 4.95 15.35 0.80
N LYS A 10 5.42 16.55 1.18
CA LYS A 10 6.64 16.69 1.99
C LYS A 10 6.52 15.99 3.34
N PHE A 11 5.35 16.08 3.97
CA PHE A 11 5.06 15.36 5.19
C PHE A 11 5.15 13.85 4.97
N LEU A 12 4.50 13.33 3.92
CA LEU A 12 4.55 11.91 3.56
C LEU A 12 5.98 11.44 3.24
N LEU A 13 6.81 12.26 2.59
CA LEU A 13 8.22 11.93 2.31
C LEU A 13 9.10 11.87 3.56
N SER A 14 8.68 12.51 4.67
CA SER A 14 9.46 12.56 5.90
C SER A 14 9.38 11.29 6.76
N SER A 15 8.50 10.34 6.44
CA SER A 15 8.50 9.01 7.08
C SER A 15 7.95 7.90 6.18
N ALA A 16 8.10 6.66 6.63
CA ALA A 16 7.67 5.49 5.87
C ALA A 16 6.13 5.32 5.82
N VAL A 17 5.37 5.69 6.87
CA VAL A 17 3.92 5.42 6.96
C VAL A 17 3.21 6.47 7.82
N TYR A 18 2.06 6.97 7.33
CA TYR A 18 1.18 7.86 8.09
C TYR A 18 -0.28 7.44 8.03
N SER A 19 -1.00 7.65 9.13
CA SER A 19 -2.47 7.58 9.16
C SER A 19 -3.09 8.93 8.79
N GLU A 20 -4.30 8.94 8.23
CA GLU A 20 -5.07 10.17 7.98
C GLU A 20 -5.15 11.07 9.22
N ASN A 21 -5.36 10.46 10.40
CA ASN A 21 -5.39 11.17 11.68
C ASN A 21 -4.08 11.90 12.00
N ALA A 22 -2.93 11.29 11.68
CA ALA A 22 -1.63 11.93 11.87
C ALA A 22 -1.46 13.12 10.93
N ILE A 23 -1.88 12.99 9.67
CA ILE A 23 -1.81 14.07 8.68
C ILE A 23 -2.72 15.23 9.10
N MET A 24 -3.98 14.94 9.47
CA MET A 24 -4.93 15.96 9.94
C MET A 24 -4.40 16.73 11.15
N LYS A 25 -3.85 16.03 12.16
CA LYS A 25 -3.29 16.67 13.35
C LYS A 25 -2.05 17.53 13.06
N ASN A 26 -1.16 17.06 12.19
CA ASN A 26 0.07 17.80 11.87
C ASN A 26 -0.19 19.03 11.00
N LEU A 27 -1.15 18.94 10.08
CA LEU A 27 -1.46 20.04 9.15
C LEU A 27 -2.60 20.94 9.64
N GLY A 28 -3.29 20.56 10.72
CA GLY A 28 -4.41 21.33 11.27
C GLY A 28 -5.62 21.38 10.32
N ILE A 29 -5.84 20.33 9.54
CA ILE A 29 -6.92 20.25 8.54
C ILE A 29 -7.99 19.22 8.94
N ASP A 30 -9.21 19.42 8.46
CA ASP A 30 -10.28 18.43 8.60
C ASP A 30 -10.21 17.33 7.55
N LYS A 31 -11.01 16.28 7.77
CA LYS A 31 -11.06 15.11 6.90
C LYS A 31 -11.50 15.43 5.48
N ASN A 32 -12.50 16.29 5.29
CA ASN A 32 -13.03 16.61 3.96
C ASN A 32 -11.98 17.35 3.12
N VAL A 33 -11.21 18.24 3.74
CA VAL A 33 -10.06 18.90 3.11
C VAL A 33 -8.98 17.87 2.76
N LEU A 34 -8.63 16.97 3.69
CA LEU A 34 -7.65 15.92 3.43
C LEU A 34 -8.09 15.00 2.28
N ASP A 35 -9.33 14.51 2.28
CA ASP A 35 -9.87 13.61 1.25
C ASP A 35 -9.82 14.25 -0.14
N LYS A 36 -10.16 15.54 -0.24
CA LYS A 36 -10.04 16.32 -1.49
C LYS A 36 -8.59 16.44 -1.94
N SER A 37 -7.68 16.77 -1.04
CA SER A 37 -6.26 16.90 -1.36
C SER A 37 -5.65 15.56 -1.78
N LEU A 38 -5.96 14.45 -1.09
CA LEU A 38 -5.51 13.12 -1.46
C LEU A 38 -6.01 12.73 -2.87
N LYS A 39 -7.28 13.04 -3.19
CA LYS A 39 -7.82 12.81 -4.54
C LYS A 39 -7.09 13.64 -5.60
N ILE A 40 -6.81 14.92 -5.34
CA ILE A 40 -6.02 15.76 -6.26
C ILE A 40 -4.62 15.15 -6.46
N LEU A 41 -3.97 14.70 -5.39
CA LEU A 41 -2.65 14.09 -5.46
C LEU A 41 -2.65 12.78 -6.28
N GLU A 42 -3.69 11.96 -6.12
CA GLU A 42 -3.91 10.74 -6.90
C GLU A 42 -4.17 11.04 -8.38
N ASP A 43 -5.09 11.96 -8.70
CA ASP A 43 -5.41 12.38 -10.07
C ASP A 43 -4.18 12.98 -10.79
N ASN A 44 -3.25 13.56 -10.03
CA ASN A 44 -1.99 14.09 -10.56
C ASN A 44 -0.84 13.05 -10.60
N GLY A 45 -1.08 11.82 -10.16
CA GLY A 45 -0.12 10.71 -10.17
C GLY A 45 0.98 10.81 -9.11
N TYR A 46 0.77 11.58 -8.04
CA TYR A 46 1.69 11.64 -6.90
C TYR A 46 1.37 10.60 -5.82
N LEU A 47 0.14 10.09 -5.82
CA LEU A 47 -0.28 8.94 -5.03
C LEU A 47 -0.83 7.86 -5.97
N GLU A 48 -0.60 6.60 -5.62
CA GLU A 48 -1.20 5.44 -6.28
C GLU A 48 -1.88 4.54 -5.24
N SER A 49 -2.80 3.69 -5.68
CA SER A 49 -3.34 2.66 -4.79
C SER A 49 -2.25 1.62 -4.50
N TYR A 50 -2.36 0.96 -3.34
CA TYR A 50 -1.47 -0.16 -3.03
C TYR A 50 -1.51 -1.26 -4.10
N GLU A 51 -2.67 -1.48 -4.73
CA GLU A 51 -2.82 -2.48 -5.78
C GLU A 51 -1.99 -2.14 -7.03
N GLU A 52 -1.97 -0.86 -7.44
CA GLU A 52 -1.14 -0.39 -8.56
C GLU A 52 0.35 -0.43 -8.21
N PHE A 53 0.71 -0.04 -6.98
CA PHE A 53 2.08 -0.17 -6.48
C PHE A 53 2.59 -1.62 -6.57
N ILE A 54 1.82 -2.58 -6.08
CA ILE A 54 2.20 -4.00 -6.09
C ILE A 54 2.33 -4.55 -7.51
N LYS A 55 1.46 -4.15 -8.44
CA LYS A 55 1.59 -4.52 -9.86
C LYS A 55 2.88 -3.97 -10.46
N ARG A 56 3.20 -2.69 -10.19
CA ARG A 56 4.40 -2.02 -10.69
C ARG A 56 5.69 -2.64 -10.17
N GLU A 57 5.74 -2.91 -8.87
CA GLU A 57 6.89 -3.53 -8.20
C GLU A 57 6.97 -5.04 -8.45
N LYS A 58 6.04 -5.64 -9.21
CA LYS A 58 5.99 -7.08 -9.49
C LYS A 58 5.99 -7.95 -8.22
N LEU A 59 5.54 -7.38 -7.11
CA LEU A 59 5.51 -8.08 -5.82
C LEU A 59 4.47 -9.21 -5.78
N ASN A 60 3.61 -9.30 -6.81
CA ASN A 60 2.65 -10.37 -7.06
C ASN A 60 3.01 -11.24 -8.29
N GLU A 61 4.28 -11.36 -8.68
CA GLU A 61 4.66 -12.41 -9.64
C GLU A 61 4.26 -13.80 -9.08
N GLU A 62 3.64 -14.62 -9.92
CA GLU A 62 2.98 -15.91 -9.64
C GLU A 62 3.89 -16.98 -8.98
N SER A 63 5.11 -16.63 -8.60
CA SER A 63 6.09 -17.50 -7.95
C SER A 63 5.99 -17.55 -6.43
N ASP A 64 5.35 -16.57 -5.77
CA ASP A 64 5.24 -16.51 -4.31
C ASP A 64 3.81 -16.75 -3.82
N CYS A 65 3.52 -18.01 -3.47
CA CYS A 65 2.17 -18.46 -3.11
C CYS A 65 1.58 -17.75 -1.87
N CYS A 66 2.42 -17.10 -1.05
CA CYS A 66 2.00 -16.34 0.14
C CYS A 66 1.78 -14.84 -0.04
N LYS A 67 1.87 -14.30 -1.27
CA LYS A 67 1.61 -12.88 -1.55
C LYS A 67 0.25 -12.62 -2.20
N THR A 68 -0.54 -13.65 -2.45
CA THR A 68 -1.89 -13.52 -3.05
C THR A 68 -3.00 -13.59 -2.00
N LYS A 69 -4.14 -12.92 -2.27
CA LYS A 69 -5.32 -12.85 -1.37
C LYS A 69 -5.74 -14.26 -0.90
N LYS A 70 -6.02 -14.39 0.40
CA LYS A 70 -6.54 -15.60 1.08
C LYS A 70 -7.81 -16.08 0.36
N GLY A 71 -7.67 -17.07 -0.53
CA GLY A 71 -8.80 -17.56 -1.33
C GLY A 71 -8.42 -18.45 -2.52
N LYS A 72 -7.19 -18.36 -3.04
CA LYS A 72 -6.67 -19.39 -3.95
C LYS A 72 -6.00 -20.49 -3.14
N ALA A 73 -6.57 -21.69 -3.20
CA ALA A 73 -5.84 -22.89 -2.81
C ALA A 73 -4.54 -22.91 -3.63
N CYS A 74 -3.40 -22.81 -2.95
CA CYS A 74 -2.10 -22.87 -3.58
C CYS A 74 -1.85 -24.31 -4.04
N SER A 75 -2.29 -24.65 -5.25
CA SER A 75 -2.19 -26.00 -5.77
C SER A 75 -0.76 -26.36 -6.20
N ASN A 76 0.07 -25.38 -6.55
CA ASN A 76 1.47 -25.59 -6.95
C ASN A 76 2.38 -24.47 -6.39
N CYS A 77 2.89 -24.59 -5.17
CA CYS A 77 4.07 -23.81 -4.75
C CYS A 77 5.32 -24.52 -5.31
N SER A 78 5.78 -24.14 -6.49
CA SER A 78 6.98 -24.71 -7.12
C SER A 78 8.25 -23.96 -6.72
N SER A 79 8.59 -24.00 -5.43
CA SER A 79 9.90 -23.57 -4.93
C SER A 79 10.21 -24.25 -3.59
N SER A 80 10.64 -25.51 -3.68
CA SER A 80 11.70 -26.16 -2.89
C SER A 80 11.77 -26.02 -1.36
N SER A 81 10.76 -25.54 -0.63
CA SER A 81 10.83 -25.50 0.86
C SER A 81 9.51 -25.65 1.62
N CYS A 82 8.34 -25.73 0.96
CA CYS A 82 7.05 -25.96 1.64
C CYS A 82 6.57 -27.40 1.49
N ASN A 83 7.36 -28.36 1.98
CA ASN A 83 7.08 -29.78 1.73
C ASN A 83 6.01 -30.43 2.61
N SER A 84 5.36 -29.73 3.54
CA SER A 84 4.26 -30.28 4.35
C SER A 84 3.50 -29.20 5.12
N CYS A 85 2.52 -28.53 4.49
CA CYS A 85 1.47 -27.86 5.27
C CYS A 85 0.37 -28.90 5.53
N PRO A 86 0.14 -29.33 6.79
CA PRO A 86 -0.95 -30.24 7.12
C PRO A 86 -2.27 -29.64 6.65
N SER A 87 -3.17 -30.47 6.13
CA SER A 87 -4.54 -30.10 5.76
C SER A 87 -5.21 -29.34 6.92
N GLY A 88 -5.20 -28.00 6.87
CA GLY A 88 -5.74 -27.15 7.94
C GLY A 88 -4.85 -25.98 8.39
N LEU A 89 -3.56 -25.90 8.01
CA LEU A 89 -2.72 -24.72 8.26
C LEU A 89 -2.42 -23.98 6.96
N SER A 90 -2.85 -22.72 6.88
CA SER A 90 -2.51 -21.86 5.75
C SER A 90 -1.05 -21.45 5.90
N CYS A 91 -0.21 -21.85 4.94
CA CYS A 91 1.23 -21.56 4.92
C CYS A 91 1.56 -20.05 4.97
N CYS A 92 0.53 -19.20 4.89
CA CYS A 92 0.62 -17.76 4.76
C CYS A 92 -0.07 -17.02 5.91
N ASP A 93 -0.49 -17.73 6.98
CA ASP A 93 -1.20 -17.15 8.14
C ASP A 93 -0.34 -16.21 9.01
N ASN A 94 0.97 -16.13 8.78
CA ASN A 94 1.90 -15.26 9.52
C ASN A 94 2.38 -14.05 8.73
N ASN A 95 1.83 -13.77 7.54
CA ASN A 95 2.16 -12.52 6.86
C ASN A 95 1.50 -11.36 7.64
N ILE A 96 2.20 -10.26 7.87
CA ILE A 96 1.59 -9.06 8.51
C ILE A 96 0.38 -8.53 7.72
N PHE A 97 0.25 -9.00 6.48
CA PHE A 97 -0.81 -8.78 5.51
C PHE A 97 -2.03 -9.72 5.67
N SER A 98 -1.97 -10.73 6.54
CA SER A 98 -3.03 -11.73 6.75
C SER A 98 -4.31 -11.13 7.34
N ASP A 99 -4.14 -10.11 8.19
CA ASP A 99 -5.25 -9.42 8.87
C ASP A 99 -5.76 -8.20 8.10
N ILE A 100 -5.00 -7.67 7.14
CA ILE A 100 -5.46 -6.61 6.23
C ILE A 100 -6.09 -7.28 5.01
N THR A 101 -7.39 -7.48 5.08
CA THR A 101 -8.18 -7.96 3.93
C THR A 101 -8.52 -6.82 2.96
N ASP A 102 -8.35 -5.57 3.38
CA ASP A 102 -8.78 -4.38 2.66
C ASP A 102 -7.62 -3.38 2.44
N PHE A 103 -6.82 -3.65 1.41
CA PHE A 103 -5.76 -2.75 0.94
C PHE A 103 -6.28 -1.52 0.18
N SER A 104 -7.60 -1.42 -0.06
CA SER A 104 -8.18 -0.34 -0.87
C SER A 104 -7.98 1.05 -0.25
N LYS A 105 -7.79 1.11 1.07
CA LYS A 105 -7.57 2.34 1.84
C LYS A 105 -6.10 2.76 1.90
N ILE A 106 -5.18 1.92 1.45
CA ILE A 106 -3.75 2.23 1.46
C ILE A 106 -3.41 2.96 0.15
N LYS A 107 -2.84 4.16 0.32
CA LYS A 107 -2.26 4.96 -0.75
C LYS A 107 -0.75 4.96 -0.59
N VAL A 108 -0.05 4.85 -1.71
CA VAL A 108 1.42 4.80 -1.77
C VAL A 108 1.92 6.04 -2.50
N ILE A 109 3.00 6.62 -1.99
CA ILE A 109 3.67 7.75 -2.64
C ILE A 109 4.43 7.24 -3.87
N THR A 110 4.25 7.91 -5.02
CA THR A 110 4.89 7.49 -6.27
C THR A 110 6.30 8.05 -6.40
N MET A 111 7.13 7.42 -7.24
CA MET A 111 8.47 7.94 -7.56
C MET A 111 8.42 9.36 -8.15
N LYS A 112 7.34 9.67 -8.90
CA LYS A 112 7.09 11.02 -9.42
C LYS A 112 7.02 12.09 -8.32
N ALA A 113 6.47 11.74 -7.15
CA ALA A 113 6.43 12.65 -6.01
C ALA A 113 7.82 12.80 -5.37
N VAL A 114 8.58 11.70 -5.26
CA VAL A 114 9.96 11.71 -4.76
C VAL A 114 10.85 12.60 -5.63
N ASP A 115 10.87 12.36 -6.95
CA ASP A 115 11.74 13.08 -7.89
C ASP A 115 11.48 14.60 -7.91
N LYS A 116 10.26 15.01 -7.60
CA LYS A 116 9.84 16.41 -7.68
C LYS A 116 9.93 17.17 -6.36
N PHE A 117 9.86 16.47 -5.22
CA PHE A 117 9.70 17.10 -3.91
C PHE A 117 10.69 16.62 -2.84
N SER A 118 11.57 15.67 -3.17
CA SER A 118 12.71 15.26 -2.33
C SER A 118 13.85 16.27 -2.34
#